data_AF-A0A7C1B0Z5-F1
#
_entry.id   AF-A0A7C1B0Z5-F1
#
_cell.length_a   1.000
_cell.length_b   1.000
_cell.length_c   1.000
_cell.angle_alpha   90.00
_cell.angle_beta   90.00
_cell.angle_gamma   90.00
#
_symmetry.space_group_name_H-M   'P 1'
#
loop_
_entity.id
_entity.type
_entity.pdbx_description
1 polymer ?
#
loop_
_entity_poly.entity_id
_entity_poly.type
_entity_poly.pdbx_seq_one_letter_code
_entity_poly.pdbx_strand_id
1 'polypeptide(L)'
;MRILVVSSCTKRKKKEKDKASEIYLGKQHLYVKKGVKLLKENNNVDWYIISAKYGIINENEVIEPYDLSFNKMSRKDIRELSTGLGIEEKLSSLIKNYKLAFFTLEKNILFLLKIS
;
A
#
# COMPACT_ATOMS: atom_id res chain seq x y z
N MET A 1 -1.11 15.50 15.28
CA MET A 1 -0.41 15.42 13.97
C MET A 1 -0.93 14.22 13.20
N ARG A 2 -1.11 14.33 11.88
CA ARG A 2 -1.58 13.24 11.02
C ARG A 2 -0.38 12.58 10.32
N ILE A 3 -0.25 11.26 10.43
CA ILE A 3 0.88 10.48 9.92
C ILE A 3 0.39 9.61 8.77
N LEU A 4 1.10 9.63 7.64
CA LEU A 4 0.85 8.72 6.53
C LEU A 4 1.71 7.46 6.68
N VAL A 5 1.11 6.29 6.47
CA VAL A 5 1.83 5.04 6.27
C VAL A 5 1.45 4.49 4.90
N VAL A 6 2.43 4.20 4.06
CA VAL A 6 2.21 3.52 2.77
C VAL A 6 3.01 2.22 2.76
N SER A 7 2.34 1.11 2.47
CA SER A 7 2.98 -0.22 2.39
C SER A 7 2.67 -0.93 1.09
N SER A 8 3.51 -1.90 0.72
CA SER A 8 3.18 -2.83 -0.37
C SER A 8 2.13 -3.86 0.05
N CYS A 9 1.28 -4.28 -0.89
CA CYS A 9 0.48 -5.49 -0.76
C CYS A 9 1.38 -6.74 -0.64
N THR A 10 0.84 -7.86 -0.18
CA THR A 10 1.61 -9.12 -0.11
C THR A 10 0.93 -10.27 -0.83
N LYS A 11 1.71 -11.28 -1.25
CA LYS A 11 1.21 -12.42 -2.01
C LYS A 11 0.17 -13.23 -1.24
N ARG A 12 0.45 -13.58 0.02
CA ARG A 12 -0.43 -14.38 0.88
C ARG A 12 -1.64 -13.57 1.31
N LYS A 13 -2.84 -14.11 1.10
CA LYS A 13 -4.11 -13.46 1.43
C LYS A 13 -5.09 -14.46 2.06
N LYS A 14 -6.13 -13.96 2.74
CA LYS A 14 -7.31 -14.74 3.13
C LYS A 14 -8.04 -15.27 1.88
N LYS A 15 -8.94 -16.23 2.08
CA LYS A 15 -9.76 -16.84 1.02
C LYS A 15 -11.07 -16.11 0.76
N GLU A 16 -11.46 -15.22 1.66
CA GLU A 16 -12.70 -14.45 1.60
C GLU A 16 -12.36 -12.96 1.59
N LYS A 17 -13.32 -12.14 1.12
CA LYS A 17 -13.20 -10.69 1.14
C LYS A 17 -13.06 -10.19 2.58
N ASP A 18 -12.23 -9.17 2.74
CA ASP A 18 -12.00 -8.54 4.04
C ASP A 18 -11.45 -7.13 3.81
N LYS A 19 -11.32 -6.36 4.88
CA LYS A 19 -10.60 -5.10 4.87
C LYS A 19 -9.17 -5.31 4.36
N ALA A 20 -8.63 -4.33 3.65
CA ALA A 20 -7.26 -4.38 3.14
C ALA A 20 -6.23 -4.61 4.26
N SER A 21 -6.44 -4.04 5.44
CA SER A 21 -5.61 -4.31 6.64
C SER A 21 -5.64 -5.77 7.12
N GLU A 22 -6.70 -6.50 6.84
CA GLU A 22 -6.98 -7.83 7.37
C GLU A 22 -6.75 -8.95 6.34
N ILE A 23 -6.94 -8.66 5.05
CA ILE A 23 -6.89 -9.67 4.00
C ILE A 23 -5.46 -10.19 3.75
N TYR A 24 -4.44 -9.34 3.87
CA TYR A 24 -3.05 -9.71 3.59
C TYR A 24 -2.40 -10.41 4.80
N LEU A 25 -1.73 -11.53 4.54
CA LEU A 25 -1.14 -12.42 5.56
C LEU A 25 0.39 -12.57 5.42
N GLY A 26 1.04 -11.76 4.57
CA GLY A 26 2.50 -11.75 4.45
C GLY A 26 3.18 -11.18 5.70
N LYS A 27 4.36 -11.70 6.06
CA LYS A 27 5.10 -11.26 7.27
C LYS A 27 5.31 -9.75 7.32
N GLN A 28 5.73 -9.14 6.21
CA GLN A 28 5.92 -7.69 6.12
C GLN A 28 4.64 -6.92 6.45
N HIS A 29 3.51 -7.30 5.84
CA HIS A 29 2.20 -6.70 6.13
C HIS A 29 1.83 -6.83 7.61
N LEU A 30 2.04 -7.99 8.20
CA LEU A 30 1.75 -8.22 9.62
C LEU A 30 2.60 -7.34 10.54
N TYR A 31 3.88 -7.12 10.22
CA TYR A 31 4.74 -6.21 10.97
C TYR A 31 4.32 -4.75 10.81
N VAL A 32 4.01 -4.32 9.59
CA VAL A 32 3.48 -2.97 9.33
C VAL A 32 2.18 -2.75 10.11
N LYS A 33 1.24 -3.70 10.05
CA LYS A 33 -0.01 -3.65 10.82
C LYS A 33 0.24 -3.49 12.32
N LYS A 34 1.18 -4.25 12.89
CA LYS A 34 1.56 -4.13 14.30
C LYS A 34 2.11 -2.72 14.61
N GLY A 35 3.00 -2.19 13.75
CA GLY A 35 3.55 -0.84 13.89
C GLY A 35 2.48 0.25 13.78
N VAL A 36 1.60 0.16 12.78
CA VAL A 36 0.46 1.08 12.59
C VAL A 36 -0.46 1.06 13.82
N LYS A 37 -0.76 -0.13 14.37
CA LYS A 37 -1.57 -0.26 15.59
C LYS A 37 -0.95 0.50 16.76
N LEU A 38 0.35 0.33 16.99
CA LEU A 38 1.07 1.05 18.05
C LEU A 38 1.11 2.56 17.80
N LEU A 39 1.37 3.00 16.56
CA LEU A 39 1.37 4.42 16.22
C LEU A 39 0.00 5.07 16.46
N LYS A 40 -1.10 4.36 16.17
CA LYS A 40 -2.47 4.82 16.37
C LYS A 40 -2.87 5.02 17.83
N GLU A 41 -2.10 4.49 18.80
CA GLU A 41 -2.40 4.69 20.22
C GLU A 41 -2.29 6.16 20.66
N ASN A 42 -1.41 6.93 20.01
CA ASN A 42 -1.12 8.32 20.38
C ASN A 42 -1.17 9.29 19.19
N ASN A 43 -1.47 8.80 17.98
CA ASN A 43 -1.41 9.60 16.75
C ASN A 43 -2.59 9.31 15.83
N ASN A 44 -2.95 10.29 14.99
CA ASN A 44 -3.86 10.04 13.87
C ASN A 44 -3.05 9.48 12.70
N VAL A 45 -3.34 8.25 12.27
CA VAL A 45 -2.56 7.53 11.25
C VAL A 45 -3.47 7.04 10.14
N ASP A 46 -3.15 7.40 8.91
CA ASP A 46 -3.79 6.85 7.72
C ASP A 46 -2.86 5.84 7.07
N TRP A 47 -3.37 4.65 6.80
CA TRP A 47 -2.59 3.59 6.22
C TRP A 47 -3.13 3.22 4.84
N TYR A 48 -2.30 3.42 3.83
CA TYR A 48 -2.59 3.03 2.46
C TYR A 48 -1.71 1.89 2.01
N ILE A 49 -2.25 1.03 1.15
CA ILE A 49 -1.60 -0.16 0.62
C ILE A 49 -1.54 -0.04 -0.91
N ILE A 50 -0.34 -0.19 -1.48
CA ILE A 50 -0.14 -0.28 -2.93
C ILE A 50 -0.41 -1.72 -3.37
N SER A 51 -1.52 -1.92 -4.07
CA SER A 51 -2.01 -3.17 -4.63
C SER A 51 -1.80 -3.23 -6.14
N ALA A 52 -1.28 -4.36 -6.62
CA ALA A 52 -1.17 -4.62 -8.06
C ALA A 52 -2.52 -4.75 -8.77
N LYS A 53 -3.62 -5.04 -8.05
CA LYS A 53 -4.97 -5.14 -8.61
C LYS A 53 -5.79 -3.88 -8.40
N TYR A 54 -5.68 -3.27 -7.22
CA TYR A 54 -6.59 -2.19 -6.80
C TYR A 54 -5.94 -0.81 -6.79
N GLY A 55 -4.67 -0.68 -7.17
CA GLY A 55 -3.95 0.58 -7.07
C GLY A 55 -3.66 0.94 -5.61
N ILE A 56 -3.92 2.17 -5.20
CA ILE A 56 -3.73 2.60 -3.81
C ILE A 56 -5.04 2.53 -3.04
N ILE A 57 -5.11 1.70 -2.00
CA ILE A 57 -6.31 1.47 -1.19
C ILE A 57 -6.06 1.79 0.29
N ASN A 58 -7.05 2.37 0.97
CA ASN A 58 -7.06 2.60 2.41
C ASN A 58 -7.21 1.28 3.19
N GLU A 59 -6.69 1.25 4.41
CA GLU A 59 -6.68 0.05 5.26
C GLU A 59 -8.07 -0.53 5.57
N ASN A 60 -9.13 0.27 5.47
CA ASN A 60 -10.52 -0.14 5.75
C ASN A 60 -11.31 -0.53 4.50
N GLU A 61 -10.77 -0.33 3.30
CA GLU A 61 -11.44 -0.75 2.06
C GLU A 61 -11.60 -2.27 2.02
N VAL A 62 -12.82 -2.76 1.77
CA VAL A 62 -13.09 -4.20 1.63
C VAL A 62 -12.72 -4.62 0.21
N ILE A 63 -11.84 -5.61 0.09
CA ILE A 63 -11.37 -6.12 -1.20
C ILE A 63 -11.54 -7.64 -1.29
N GLU A 64 -11.69 -8.14 -2.52
CA GLU A 64 -11.73 -9.58 -2.81
C GLU A 64 -10.30 -10.15 -2.86
N PRO A 65 -10.10 -11.43 -2.51
CA PRO A 65 -8.82 -12.11 -2.73
C PRO A 65 -8.46 -12.15 -4.23
N TYR A 66 -7.17 -12.13 -4.53
CA TYR A 66 -6.67 -12.09 -5.90
C TYR A 66 -5.24 -12.61 -6.02
N ASP A 67 -4.87 -13.03 -7.23
CA ASP A 67 -3.52 -13.49 -7.57
C ASP A 67 -2.90 -12.64 -8.70
N LEU A 68 -2.55 -11.40 -8.35
CA LEU A 68 -1.81 -10.46 -9.19
C LEU A 68 -0.67 -9.86 -8.37
N SER A 69 0.51 -9.73 -8.96
CA SER A 69 1.72 -9.26 -8.27
C SER A 69 2.68 -8.55 -9.21
N PHE A 70 3.37 -7.53 -8.69
CA PHE A 70 4.46 -6.84 -9.37
C PHE A 70 5.76 -7.66 -9.48
N ASN A 71 5.92 -8.74 -8.70
CA ASN A 71 7.20 -9.45 -8.56
C ASN A 71 7.73 -10.13 -9.82
N LYS A 72 6.86 -10.36 -10.82
CA LYS A 72 7.24 -10.98 -12.11
C LYS A 72 7.15 -10.01 -13.29
N MET A 73 6.80 -8.75 -13.03
CA MET A 73 6.59 -7.75 -14.07
C MET A 73 7.89 -7.00 -14.36
N SER A 74 8.11 -6.63 -15.63
CA SER A 74 9.20 -5.72 -15.95
C SER A 74 8.91 -4.32 -15.39
N ARG A 75 9.94 -3.47 -15.25
CA ARG A 75 9.71 -2.07 -14.82
C ARG A 75 8.77 -1.31 -15.76
N LYS A 76 8.77 -1.65 -17.06
CA LYS A 76 7.86 -1.07 -18.05
C LYS A 76 6.42 -1.48 -17.76
N ASP A 77 6.17 -2.77 -17.56
CA ASP A 77 4.82 -3.29 -17.29
C ASP A 77 4.29 -2.76 -15.95
N ILE A 78 5.15 -2.67 -14.92
CA ILE A 78 4.78 -2.05 -13.64
C ILE A 78 4.36 -0.59 -13.86
N ARG A 79 5.08 0.17 -14.70
CA ARG A 79 4.69 1.57 -15.02
C ARG A 79 3.36 1.63 -15.75
N GLU A 80 3.18 0.85 -16.81
CA GLU A 80 1.93 0.84 -17.59
C GLU A 80 0.73 0.50 -16.71
N LEU A 81 0.84 -0.57 -15.89
CA LEU A 81 -0.19 -0.95 -14.92
C LEU A 81 -0.42 0.14 -13.87
N SER A 82 0.65 0.72 -13.32
CA SER A 82 0.56 1.75 -12.27
C SER A 82 -0.07 3.04 -12.78
N THR A 83 0.22 3.41 -14.04
CA THR A 83 -0.42 4.54 -14.73
C THR A 83 -1.91 4.26 -14.94
N GLY A 84 -2.27 3.08 -15.45
CA GLY A 84 -3.67 2.69 -15.64
C GLY A 84 -4.48 2.66 -14.33
N LEU A 85 -3.83 2.39 -13.20
CA LEU A 85 -4.43 2.40 -11.87
C LEU A 85 -4.29 3.75 -11.14
N GLY A 86 -3.69 4.77 -11.75
CA GLY A 86 -3.49 6.09 -11.14
C GLY A 86 -2.63 6.09 -9.87
N ILE A 87 -1.74 5.10 -9.70
CA ILE A 87 -0.94 4.93 -8.46
C ILE A 87 -0.03 6.13 -8.24
N GLU A 88 0.71 6.57 -9.26
CA GLU A 88 1.69 7.66 -9.12
C GLU A 88 1.01 8.99 -8.74
N GLU A 89 -0.10 9.32 -9.40
CA GLU A 89 -0.86 10.55 -9.14
C GLU A 89 -1.51 10.54 -7.76
N LYS A 90 -2.16 9.42 -7.39
CA LYS A 90 -2.78 9.27 -6.06
C LYS A 90 -1.73 9.28 -4.95
N LEU A 91 -0.55 8.70 -5.17
CA LEU A 91 0.54 8.75 -4.20
C LEU A 91 1.07 10.17 -4.02
N SER A 92 1.33 10.88 -5.12
CA SER A 92 1.83 12.26 -5.07
C SER A 92 0.85 13.20 -4.36
N SER A 93 -0.45 13.09 -4.67
CA SER A 93 -1.48 13.90 -4.01
C SER A 93 -1.65 13.54 -2.53
N LEU A 94 -1.58 12.25 -2.17
CA LEU A 94 -1.63 11.82 -0.77
C LEU A 94 -0.49 12.45 0.03
N ILE A 95 0.76 12.30 -0.42
CA ILE A 95 1.96 12.72 0.34
C ILE A 95 1.91 14.21 0.71
N LYS A 96 1.43 15.07 -0.20
CA LYS A 96 1.34 16.52 0.01
C LYS A 96 0.46 16.92 1.21
N ASN A 97 -0.44 16.05 1.63
CA ASN A 97 -1.35 16.32 2.75
C ASN A 97 -0.77 15.94 4.12
N TYR A 98 0.45 15.41 4.19
CA TYR A 98 1.04 14.91 5.43
C TYR A 98 2.42 15.53 5.67
N LYS A 99 2.67 15.92 6.93
CA LYS A 99 3.98 16.41 7.37
C LYS A 99 4.98 15.28 7.64
N LEU A 100 4.48 14.07 7.90
CA LEU A 100 5.28 12.88 8.18
C LEU A 100 4.67 11.67 7.48
N ALA A 101 5.50 10.94 6.74
CA ALA A 101 5.11 9.73 6.03
C ALA A 101 6.15 8.61 6.23
N PHE A 102 5.68 7.39 6.45
CA PHE A 102 6.49 6.18 6.48
C PHE A 102 6.19 5.32 5.25
N PHE A 103 7.23 4.90 4.53
CA PHE A 103 7.11 4.04 3.35
C PHE A 103 7.74 2.68 3.63
N THR A 104 6.96 1.61 3.43
CA THR A 104 7.39 0.23 3.59
C THR A 104 7.12 -0.54 2.29
N LEU A 105 7.90 -0.20 1.27
CA LEU A 105 7.68 -0.63 -0.11
C LEU A 105 8.65 -1.76 -0.53
N GLU A 106 8.17 -2.67 -1.38
CA GLU A 106 9.03 -3.62 -2.09
C GLU A 106 9.97 -2.88 -3.07
N LYS A 107 11.20 -3.38 -3.21
CA LYS A 107 12.27 -2.73 -4.01
C LYS A 107 11.87 -2.51 -5.48
N ASN A 108 11.10 -3.43 -6.05
CA ASN A 108 10.66 -3.39 -7.44
C ASN A 108 9.63 -2.30 -7.73
N ILE A 109 8.94 -1.75 -6.73
CA ILE A 109 7.96 -0.66 -6.91
C ILE A 109 8.42 0.68 -6.33
N LEU A 110 9.59 0.72 -5.70
CA LEU A 110 10.13 1.95 -5.08
C LEU A 110 10.24 3.10 -6.08
N PHE A 111 10.48 2.81 -7.36
CA PHE A 111 10.58 3.84 -8.40
C PHE A 111 9.26 4.57 -8.70
N LEU A 112 8.12 4.06 -8.23
CA LEU A 112 6.81 4.73 -8.32
C LEU A 112 6.71 5.90 -7.32
N LEU A 113 7.53 5.90 -6.28
CA LEU A 113 7.60 6.99 -5.32
C LEU A 113 8.34 8.17 -5.96
N LYS A 114 7.57 9.18 -6.39
CA LYS A 114 8.09 10.45 -6.89
C LYS A 114 7.76 11.54 -5.87
N ILE A 115 8.80 12.03 -5.19
CA ILE A 115 8.71 13.18 -4.27
C ILE A 115 9.32 14.36 -5.03
N SER A 116 8.46 15.19 -5.61
CA SER A 116 8.81 16.39 -6.36
C SER A 116 7.99 17.57 -5.84
#